data_AF-A0A0G4HQE7-F1
#
_entry.id   AF-A0A0G4HQE7-F1
#
_cell.length_a   1.000
_cell.length_b   1.000
_cell.length_c   1.000
_cell.angle_alpha   90.00
_cell.angle_beta   90.00
_cell.angle_gamma   90.00
#
_symmetry.space_group_name_H-M   'P 1'
#
loop_
_entity.id
_entity.type
_entity.pdbx_description
1 polymer ?
#
loop_
_entity_poly.entity_id
_entity_poly.type
_entity_poly.pdbx_seq_one_letter_code
_entity_poly.pdbx_strand_id
1 'polypeptide(L)'
;MLSCKLDNLLSSLKEYDATAHQLERKVCALASKVSRRPLNNSVPTDPRWDDEGFDTWAESSRLQFLRVDFIRSLHVTRKRFPAAQNVPLHAMHVGAPPADVQIFLCLHVWLGGDDHPDPGGHHLADLVTYLDNAKAGDADLVLFSFSAFPHRGWTAEPGKYVKPDSGVQGSKKRGDRWYDDRTDAQLEQKKRAESEWHRLTMYSPIQVIVLHRIPEGAARTEPLQSRAWLRMELTLSTYCQRVVNANDPEVKALAQPDALNDPIGKIRKDIEEGILKDDSKRVETEIFPTFRKSLRSLTLVIEDSVGFAAFCNAAGLLGFAFLSFANG
;
A
#
# COMPACT_ATOMS: atom_id res chain seq x y z
N MET A 1 -10.93 56.79 13.99
CA MET A 1 -11.30 55.61 14.79
C MET A 1 -11.15 54.27 14.06
N LEU A 2 -11.34 54.20 12.72
CA LEU A 2 -11.17 52.94 11.97
C LEU A 2 -9.70 52.50 11.77
N SER A 3 -8.74 53.42 11.58
CA SER A 3 -7.33 53.02 11.35
C SER A 3 -6.67 52.41 12.60
N CYS A 4 -6.93 52.98 13.79
CA CYS A 4 -6.37 52.48 15.05
C CYS A 4 -6.87 51.07 15.42
N LYS A 5 -8.08 50.66 14.97
CA LYS A 5 -8.58 49.29 15.15
C LYS A 5 -7.92 48.29 14.18
N LEU A 6 -7.55 48.73 12.98
CA LEU A 6 -6.88 47.90 11.97
C LEU A 6 -5.42 47.62 12.37
N ASP A 7 -4.73 48.63 12.90
CA ASP A 7 -3.34 48.51 13.35
C ASP A 7 -3.19 47.58 14.57
N ASN A 8 -4.18 47.58 15.46
CA ASN A 8 -4.24 46.65 16.59
C ASN A 8 -4.52 45.21 16.14
N LEU A 9 -5.36 45.02 15.11
CA LEU A 9 -5.66 43.70 14.55
C LEU A 9 -4.45 43.10 13.81
N LEU A 10 -3.73 43.93 13.05
CA LEU A 10 -2.51 43.53 12.34
C LEU A 10 -1.35 43.23 13.30
N SER A 11 -1.23 43.96 14.39
CA SER A 11 -0.25 43.69 15.45
C SER A 11 -0.56 42.37 16.16
N SER A 12 -1.83 42.13 16.49
CA SER A 12 -2.27 40.88 17.12
C SER A 12 -2.11 39.66 16.19
N LEU A 13 -2.31 39.83 14.88
CA LEU A 13 -2.05 38.80 13.87
C LEU A 13 -0.56 38.46 13.76
N LYS A 14 0.33 39.47 13.80
CA LYS A 14 1.78 39.24 13.77
C LYS A 14 2.31 38.55 15.02
N GLU A 15 1.76 38.86 16.19
CA GLU A 15 2.09 38.15 17.44
C GLU A 15 1.60 36.70 17.41
N TYR A 16 0.42 36.44 16.82
CA TYR A 16 -0.09 35.08 16.64
C TYR A 16 0.80 34.25 15.71
N ASP A 17 1.23 34.84 14.59
CA ASP A 17 2.10 34.20 13.61
C ASP A 17 3.50 33.91 14.18
N ALA A 18 4.06 34.85 14.93
CA ALA A 18 5.34 34.68 15.62
C ALA A 18 5.27 33.57 16.69
N THR A 19 4.16 33.47 17.41
CA THR A 19 3.94 32.43 18.43
C THR A 19 3.73 31.07 17.79
N ALA A 20 2.99 30.99 16.67
CA ALA A 20 2.82 29.78 15.88
C ALA A 20 4.16 29.26 15.35
N HIS A 21 5.00 30.13 14.79
CA HIS A 21 6.32 29.77 14.29
C HIS A 21 7.30 29.36 15.39
N GLN A 22 7.14 29.89 16.60
CA GLN A 22 7.92 29.50 17.77
C GLN A 22 7.46 28.15 18.33
N LEU A 23 6.16 27.85 18.26
CA LEU A 23 5.60 26.53 18.58
C LEU A 23 6.04 25.48 17.56
N GLU A 24 5.96 25.76 16.26
CA GLU A 24 6.45 24.86 15.20
C GLU A 24 7.91 24.49 15.41
N ARG A 25 8.78 25.47 15.70
CA ARG A 25 10.20 25.19 15.98
C ARG A 25 10.41 24.34 17.23
N LYS A 26 9.63 24.56 18.29
CA LYS A 26 9.68 23.73 19.51
C LYS A 26 9.15 22.32 19.28
N VAL A 27 8.12 22.16 18.45
CA VAL A 27 7.52 20.87 18.07
C VAL A 27 8.47 20.08 17.17
N CYS A 28 9.07 20.71 16.16
CA CYS A 28 10.12 20.07 15.34
C CYS A 28 11.31 19.62 16.21
N ALA A 29 11.74 20.45 17.16
CA ALA A 29 12.82 20.11 18.09
C ALA A 29 12.45 19.00 19.10
N LEU A 30 11.17 18.87 19.45
CA LEU A 30 10.65 17.76 20.27
C LEU A 30 10.50 16.48 19.44
N ALA A 31 9.97 16.55 18.23
CA ALA A 31 9.84 15.42 17.30
C ALA A 31 11.21 14.82 16.97
N SER A 32 12.23 15.65 16.74
CA SER A 32 13.61 15.19 16.52
C SER A 32 14.25 14.52 17.75
N LYS A 33 13.75 14.82 18.96
CA LYS A 33 14.20 14.21 20.22
C LYS A 33 13.44 12.91 20.55
N VAL A 34 12.19 12.79 20.12
CA VAL A 34 11.36 11.58 20.29
C VAL A 34 11.77 10.48 19.31
N SER A 35 12.14 10.85 18.08
CA SER A 35 12.65 9.92 17.03
C SER A 35 13.96 9.20 17.39
N ARG A 36 14.66 9.59 18.46
CA ARG A 36 15.98 9.02 18.84
C ARG A 36 16.04 8.38 20.23
N ARG A 37 14.92 8.07 20.86
CA ARG A 37 14.94 7.25 22.09
C ARG A 37 14.89 5.77 21.73
N PRO A 38 15.90 4.96 22.13
CA PRO A 38 15.76 3.52 22.06
C PRO A 38 14.68 3.10 23.07
N LEU A 39 13.55 2.61 22.57
CA LEU A 39 12.50 2.05 23.41
C LEU A 39 12.95 0.67 23.91
N ASN A 40 12.83 0.46 25.22
CA ASN A 40 13.09 -0.81 25.88
C ASN A 40 12.35 -1.98 25.19
N ASN A 41 13.04 -3.12 25.08
CA ASN A 41 12.70 -4.35 24.34
C ASN A 41 11.45 -5.14 24.82
N SER A 42 10.31 -4.53 25.15
CA SER A 42 9.13 -5.32 25.57
C SER A 42 7.76 -4.83 25.12
N VAL A 43 7.66 -3.80 24.27
CA VAL A 43 6.40 -3.46 23.60
C VAL A 43 6.57 -3.81 22.12
N PRO A 44 5.69 -4.63 21.52
CA PRO A 44 5.71 -4.83 20.07
C PRO A 44 5.62 -3.47 19.38
N THR A 45 6.63 -3.12 18.58
CA THR A 45 6.65 -1.87 17.82
C THR A 45 5.46 -1.88 16.87
N ASP A 46 4.64 -0.82 16.92
CA ASP A 46 3.52 -0.66 16.00
C ASP A 46 4.02 -0.67 14.55
N PRO A 47 3.55 -1.58 13.68
CA PRO A 47 4.07 -1.70 12.32
C PRO A 47 3.94 -0.43 11.48
N ARG A 48 3.08 0.52 11.86
CA ARG A 48 2.94 1.82 11.19
C ARG A 48 4.20 2.68 11.29
N TRP A 49 4.96 2.52 12.37
CA TRP A 49 6.09 3.39 12.75
C TRP A 49 7.42 2.62 12.88
N ASP A 50 7.43 1.36 12.45
CA ASP A 50 8.58 0.46 12.55
C ASP A 50 9.46 0.54 11.30
N ASP A 51 10.14 1.69 11.12
CA ASP A 51 11.00 1.94 9.96
C ASP A 51 12.11 0.87 9.83
N GLU A 52 12.81 0.57 10.94
CA GLU A 52 13.89 -0.42 10.96
C GLU A 52 13.38 -1.83 10.62
N GLY A 53 12.23 -2.23 11.18
CA GLY A 53 11.63 -3.52 10.87
C GLY A 53 11.11 -3.60 9.44
N PHE A 54 10.56 -2.52 8.90
CA PHE A 54 10.18 -2.45 7.49
C PHE A 54 11.39 -2.58 6.57
N ASP A 55 12.45 -1.80 6.79
CA ASP A 55 13.66 -1.80 5.97
C ASP A 55 14.35 -3.16 5.99
N THR A 56 14.50 -3.76 7.18
CA THR A 56 15.07 -5.09 7.34
C THR A 56 14.26 -6.15 6.59
N TRP A 57 12.93 -6.07 6.68
CA TRP A 57 12.05 -6.98 5.97
C TRP A 57 12.10 -6.78 4.45
N ALA A 58 12.05 -5.54 3.98
CA ALA A 58 12.08 -5.20 2.56
C ALA A 58 13.40 -5.65 1.92
N GLU A 59 14.53 -5.44 2.59
CA GLU A 59 15.87 -5.85 2.15
C GLU A 59 16.00 -7.38 2.09
N SER A 60 15.68 -8.06 3.19
CA SER A 60 15.78 -9.53 3.27
C SER A 60 14.82 -10.25 2.31
N SER A 61 13.67 -9.65 2.03
CA SER A 61 12.69 -10.14 1.06
C SER A 61 13.01 -9.73 -0.38
N ARG A 62 14.02 -8.87 -0.59
CA ARG A 62 14.35 -8.27 -1.88
C ARG A 62 13.10 -7.72 -2.57
N LEU A 63 12.33 -6.95 -1.81
CA LEU A 63 11.05 -6.40 -2.24
C LEU A 63 11.27 -5.51 -3.47
N GLN A 64 10.51 -5.73 -4.54
CA GLN A 64 10.68 -4.97 -5.79
C GLN A 64 9.61 -3.89 -5.92
N PHE A 65 10.07 -2.67 -6.22
CA PHE A 65 9.22 -1.53 -6.51
C PHE A 65 9.50 -1.02 -7.92
N LEU A 66 8.45 -0.77 -8.70
CA LEU A 66 8.57 -0.12 -10.00
C LEU A 66 8.78 1.37 -9.82
N ARG A 67 9.63 1.97 -10.66
CA ARG A 67 9.73 3.43 -10.73
C ARG A 67 8.55 4.03 -11.47
N VAL A 68 8.09 5.20 -11.03
CA VAL A 68 6.94 5.89 -11.64
C VAL A 68 7.22 6.29 -13.10
N ASP A 69 8.45 6.71 -13.44
CA ASP A 69 8.82 7.01 -14.84
C ASP A 69 8.64 5.80 -15.77
N PHE A 70 9.00 4.62 -15.30
CA PHE A 70 8.80 3.38 -16.02
C PHE A 70 7.31 3.08 -16.22
N ILE A 71 6.49 3.23 -15.17
CA ILE A 71 5.03 3.04 -15.26
C ILE A 71 4.41 3.99 -16.29
N ARG A 72 4.77 5.28 -16.24
CA ARG A 72 4.34 6.27 -17.23
C ARG A 72 4.79 5.87 -18.64
N SER A 73 6.02 5.37 -18.80
CA SER A 73 6.53 4.89 -20.09
C SER A 73 5.75 3.69 -20.64
N LEU A 74 5.35 2.75 -19.77
CA LEU A 74 4.52 1.61 -20.16
C LEU A 74 3.17 2.11 -20.69
N HIS A 75 2.55 3.06 -19.99
CA HIS A 75 1.26 3.63 -20.39
C HIS A 75 1.36 4.34 -21.75
N VAL A 76 2.35 5.22 -21.94
CA VAL A 76 2.58 5.94 -23.21
C VAL A 76 2.86 4.98 -24.36
N THR A 77 3.68 3.95 -24.12
CA THR A 77 4.04 2.96 -25.15
C THR A 77 3.01 1.83 -25.29
N ARG A 78 1.88 1.89 -24.56
CA ARG A 78 0.80 0.89 -24.55
C ARG A 78 1.31 -0.53 -24.28
N LYS A 79 2.29 -0.64 -23.39
CA LYS A 79 2.82 -1.92 -22.89
C LYS A 79 2.12 -2.31 -21.59
N ARG A 80 2.18 -3.60 -21.26
CA ARG A 80 1.62 -4.17 -20.03
C ARG A 80 2.67 -4.19 -18.92
N PHE A 81 2.22 -4.32 -17.67
CA PHE A 81 3.11 -4.61 -16.55
C PHE A 81 3.92 -5.89 -16.82
N PRO A 82 5.24 -5.86 -16.67
CA PRO A 82 6.01 -7.10 -16.69
C PRO A 82 5.78 -7.89 -15.39
N ALA A 83 5.85 -9.22 -15.47
CA ALA A 83 6.04 -10.04 -14.27
C ALA A 83 7.35 -9.66 -13.59
N ALA A 84 7.46 -9.83 -12.26
CA ALA A 84 8.62 -9.41 -11.47
C ALA A 84 9.98 -9.82 -12.05
N GLN A 85 10.07 -11.07 -12.56
CA GLN A 85 11.31 -11.58 -13.15
C GLN A 85 11.74 -10.87 -14.44
N ASN A 86 10.80 -10.19 -15.11
CA ASN A 86 10.98 -9.55 -16.40
C ASN A 86 11.10 -8.02 -16.30
N VAL A 87 11.04 -7.46 -15.08
CA VAL A 87 11.23 -6.03 -14.87
C VAL A 87 12.70 -5.67 -15.17
N PRO A 88 12.97 -4.70 -16.05
CA PRO A 88 14.34 -4.24 -16.28
C PRO A 88 14.96 -3.66 -15.01
N LEU A 89 16.26 -3.90 -14.77
CA LEU A 89 16.93 -3.42 -13.54
C LEU A 89 16.83 -1.90 -13.35
N HIS A 90 16.91 -1.11 -14.42
CA HIS A 90 16.80 0.36 -14.36
C HIS A 90 15.38 0.88 -14.07
N ALA A 91 14.39 0.00 -14.21
CA ALA A 91 12.97 0.31 -14.06
C ALA A 91 12.44 -0.01 -12.65
N MET A 92 13.29 -0.54 -11.77
CA MET A 92 12.90 -0.91 -10.41
C MET A 92 13.93 -0.53 -9.36
N HIS A 93 13.44 -0.42 -8.14
CA HIS A 93 14.21 -0.42 -6.90
C HIS A 93 14.00 -1.76 -6.18
N VAL A 94 15.05 -2.28 -5.53
CA VAL A 94 14.98 -3.56 -4.80
C VAL A 94 15.47 -3.35 -3.37
N GLY A 95 14.71 -3.84 -2.40
CA GLY A 95 15.07 -3.76 -0.99
C GLY A 95 14.39 -2.58 -0.27
N ALA A 96 15.03 -2.07 0.78
CA ALA A 96 14.52 -0.92 1.53
C ALA A 96 14.46 0.35 0.63
N PRO A 97 13.33 1.06 0.54
CA PRO A 97 13.20 2.25 -0.30
C PRO A 97 14.01 3.44 0.27
N PRO A 98 14.51 4.37 -0.58
CA PRO A 98 15.13 5.61 -0.11
C PRO A 98 14.17 6.45 0.74
N ALA A 99 14.70 7.25 1.66
CA ALA A 99 13.90 8.06 2.57
C ALA A 99 13.23 9.28 1.90
N ASP A 100 13.69 9.68 0.72
CA ASP A 100 13.29 10.89 0.00
C ASP A 100 12.32 10.63 -1.17
N VAL A 101 11.75 9.42 -1.26
CA VAL A 101 10.77 9.06 -2.29
C VAL A 101 9.41 8.74 -1.68
N GLN A 102 8.34 8.97 -2.45
CA GLN A 102 7.02 8.45 -2.11
C GLN A 102 6.92 6.98 -2.50
N ILE A 103 6.20 6.21 -1.69
CA ILE A 103 5.98 4.79 -1.92
C ILE A 103 4.47 4.55 -2.05
N PHE A 104 4.07 3.88 -3.11
CA PHE A 104 2.68 3.54 -3.39
C PHE A 104 2.50 2.03 -3.41
N LEU A 105 1.46 1.52 -2.75
CA LEU A 105 0.97 0.15 -2.89
C LEU A 105 -0.27 0.15 -3.78
N CYS A 106 -0.30 -0.73 -4.78
CA CYS A 106 -1.47 -0.93 -5.62
C CYS A 106 -2.30 -2.12 -5.14
N LEU A 107 -3.49 -1.86 -4.61
CA LEU A 107 -4.52 -2.88 -4.44
C LEU A 107 -5.30 -3.01 -5.75
N HIS A 108 -5.29 -4.19 -6.36
CA HIS A 108 -5.90 -4.38 -7.67
C HIS A 108 -6.60 -5.72 -7.79
N VAL A 109 -7.68 -5.75 -8.57
CA VAL A 109 -8.29 -7.01 -9.00
C VAL A 109 -7.46 -7.64 -10.12
N TRP A 110 -7.57 -8.96 -10.29
CA TRP A 110 -6.96 -9.65 -11.43
C TRP A 110 -8.00 -9.77 -12.55
N LEU A 111 -7.75 -9.17 -13.71
CA LEU A 111 -8.70 -9.07 -14.83
C LEU A 111 -8.54 -10.17 -15.89
N GLY A 112 -7.31 -10.60 -16.20
CA GLY A 112 -7.01 -11.46 -17.36
C GLY A 112 -6.98 -12.96 -17.10
N GLY A 113 -7.89 -13.47 -16.26
CA GLY A 113 -7.99 -14.92 -16.00
C GLY A 113 -6.73 -15.49 -15.35
N ASP A 114 -6.04 -16.42 -16.01
CA ASP A 114 -4.78 -17.02 -15.52
C ASP A 114 -3.52 -16.38 -16.14
N ASP A 115 -3.65 -15.50 -17.15
CA ASP A 115 -2.50 -15.00 -17.92
C ASP A 115 -1.87 -13.75 -17.30
N HIS A 116 -2.66 -12.69 -17.12
CA HIS A 116 -2.14 -11.37 -16.75
C HIS A 116 -3.13 -10.59 -15.86
N PRO A 117 -2.68 -9.83 -14.84
CA PRO A 117 -3.58 -9.08 -13.96
C PRO A 117 -4.33 -7.96 -14.69
N ASP A 118 -3.71 -7.35 -15.70
CA ASP A 118 -4.28 -6.23 -16.45
C ASP A 118 -3.97 -6.36 -17.96
N PRO A 119 -4.63 -7.28 -18.68
CA PRO A 119 -4.29 -7.58 -20.07
C PRO A 119 -4.56 -6.39 -21.02
N GLY A 120 -5.52 -5.53 -20.68
CA GLY A 120 -5.91 -4.36 -21.48
C GLY A 120 -5.18 -3.07 -21.12
N GLY A 121 -4.40 -3.03 -20.04
CA GLY A 121 -3.74 -1.81 -19.57
C GLY A 121 -4.70 -0.81 -18.89
N HIS A 122 -5.86 -1.28 -18.41
CA HIS A 122 -6.86 -0.42 -17.77
C HIS A 122 -6.41 0.00 -16.38
N HIS A 123 -5.92 -0.94 -15.58
CA HIS A 123 -5.35 -0.64 -14.26
C HIS A 123 -4.09 0.21 -14.38
N LEU A 124 -3.27 -0.01 -15.42
CA LEU A 124 -2.11 0.84 -15.71
C LEU A 124 -2.53 2.29 -15.97
N ALA A 125 -3.57 2.52 -16.78
CA ALA A 125 -4.07 3.87 -17.08
C ALA A 125 -4.63 4.57 -15.82
N ASP A 126 -5.41 3.85 -15.02
CA ASP A 126 -5.94 4.37 -13.76
C ASP A 126 -4.82 4.69 -12.76
N LEU A 127 -3.82 3.81 -12.66
CA LEU A 127 -2.67 4.02 -11.80
C LEU A 127 -1.91 5.29 -12.16
N VAL A 128 -1.60 5.52 -13.44
CA VAL A 128 -0.93 6.76 -13.88
C VAL A 128 -1.75 7.98 -13.49
N THR A 129 -3.07 7.94 -13.70
CA THR A 129 -3.96 9.04 -13.31
C THR A 129 -3.90 9.32 -11.80
N TYR A 130 -3.93 8.29 -10.96
CA TYR A 130 -3.86 8.47 -9.51
C TYR A 130 -2.48 8.93 -9.02
N LEU A 131 -1.39 8.45 -9.64
CA LEU A 131 -0.03 8.91 -9.34
C LEU A 131 0.16 10.39 -9.70
N ASP A 132 -0.36 10.82 -10.86
CA ASP A 132 -0.29 12.22 -11.29
C ASP A 132 -1.11 13.13 -10.35
N ASN A 133 -2.29 12.70 -9.94
CA ASN A 133 -3.11 13.42 -8.95
C ASN A 133 -2.43 13.50 -7.57
N ALA A 134 -1.69 12.46 -7.18
CA ALA A 134 -0.87 12.44 -5.98
C ALA A 134 0.45 13.22 -6.13
N LYS A 135 0.72 13.80 -7.31
CA LYS A 135 1.96 14.52 -7.64
C LYS A 135 3.22 13.65 -7.45
N ALA A 136 3.12 12.37 -7.78
CA ALA A 136 4.26 11.46 -7.72
C ALA A 136 5.37 11.89 -8.69
N GLY A 137 6.60 12.00 -8.19
CA GLY A 137 7.80 12.22 -8.97
C GLY A 137 8.24 10.97 -9.73
N ASP A 138 9.08 11.15 -10.74
CA ASP A 138 9.58 10.05 -11.59
C ASP A 138 10.44 9.01 -10.85
N ALA A 139 11.08 9.42 -9.75
CA ALA A 139 11.86 8.55 -8.89
C ALA A 139 11.02 7.83 -7.81
N ASP A 140 9.74 8.21 -7.65
CA ASP A 140 8.85 7.57 -6.68
C ASP A 140 8.61 6.11 -7.06
N LEU A 141 8.19 5.34 -6.06
CA LEU A 141 8.19 3.89 -6.08
C LEU A 141 6.78 3.33 -5.97
N VAL A 142 6.48 2.30 -6.76
CA VAL A 142 5.18 1.65 -6.77
C VAL A 142 5.33 0.14 -6.64
N LEU A 143 4.66 -0.43 -5.64
CA LEU A 143 4.52 -1.86 -5.48
C LEU A 143 3.25 -2.33 -6.17
N PHE A 144 3.42 -3.02 -7.29
CA PHE A 144 2.36 -3.73 -8.00
C PHE A 144 2.61 -5.24 -7.88
N SER A 145 1.72 -6.00 -7.22
CA SER A 145 2.00 -7.38 -6.77
C SER A 145 2.51 -8.33 -7.88
N PHE A 146 2.06 -8.13 -9.12
CA PHE A 146 2.52 -8.91 -10.26
C PHE A 146 3.98 -8.64 -10.66
N SER A 147 4.42 -7.40 -10.49
CA SER A 147 5.77 -6.94 -10.78
C SER A 147 6.68 -6.94 -9.55
N ALA A 148 6.14 -7.19 -8.36
CA ALA A 148 6.88 -7.16 -7.11
C ALA A 148 7.41 -8.54 -6.66
N PHE A 149 6.75 -9.63 -7.07
CA PHE A 149 7.08 -10.99 -6.62
C PHE A 149 7.22 -11.97 -7.77
N PRO A 150 8.12 -12.96 -7.67
CA PRO A 150 8.23 -14.01 -8.68
C PRO A 150 6.92 -14.80 -8.85
N HIS A 151 6.41 -14.83 -10.09
CA HIS A 151 5.22 -15.60 -10.49
C HIS A 151 5.60 -16.87 -11.24
N ARG A 152 4.78 -17.93 -11.10
CA ARG A 152 4.94 -19.17 -11.86
C ARG A 152 4.67 -18.92 -13.34
N GLY A 153 5.37 -19.61 -14.23
CA GLY A 153 5.17 -19.52 -15.68
C GLY A 153 5.88 -18.35 -16.35
N TRP A 154 6.66 -17.59 -15.57
CA TRP A 154 7.38 -16.39 -16.01
C TRP A 154 8.85 -16.49 -15.62
N THR A 155 9.48 -17.64 -15.88
CA THR A 155 10.92 -17.75 -15.68
C THR A 155 11.65 -17.39 -16.96
N ALA A 156 12.41 -16.31 -16.92
CA ALA A 156 13.71 -16.33 -17.55
C ALA A 156 14.62 -15.35 -16.81
N GLU A 157 15.90 -15.36 -17.21
CA GLU A 157 16.80 -14.24 -17.03
C GLU A 157 16.08 -12.91 -17.31
N PRO A 158 16.35 -11.82 -16.55
CA PRO A 158 15.75 -10.52 -16.80
C PRO A 158 15.77 -10.14 -18.29
N GLY A 159 14.59 -9.93 -18.86
CA GLY A 159 14.44 -9.51 -20.26
C GLY A 159 14.29 -10.63 -21.30
N LYS A 160 14.20 -11.90 -20.90
CA LYS A 160 13.80 -13.00 -21.81
C LYS A 160 12.40 -13.50 -21.44
N TYR A 161 11.53 -13.67 -22.42
CA TYR A 161 10.34 -14.50 -22.27
C TYR A 161 10.69 -15.88 -22.79
N VAL A 162 10.83 -16.86 -21.91
CA VAL A 162 10.94 -18.27 -22.33
C VAL A 162 9.52 -18.80 -22.45
N LYS A 163 9.14 -19.18 -23.68
CA LYS A 163 7.90 -19.93 -23.87
C LYS A 163 8.05 -21.26 -23.13
N PRO A 164 7.00 -21.72 -22.43
CA PRO A 164 7.09 -23.00 -21.73
C PRO A 164 7.31 -24.12 -22.74
N ASP A 165 8.47 -24.77 -22.68
CA ASP A 165 8.74 -25.98 -23.43
C ASP A 165 8.50 -27.20 -22.54
N SER A 166 7.73 -28.16 -23.06
CA SER A 166 7.51 -29.43 -22.37
C SER A 166 8.87 -30.15 -22.22
N GLY A 167 9.31 -30.36 -20.98
CA GLY A 167 10.49 -31.17 -20.68
C GLY A 167 11.70 -30.42 -20.13
N VAL A 168 11.62 -29.11 -19.89
CA VAL A 168 12.65 -28.41 -19.10
C VAL A 168 12.51 -28.82 -17.63
N GLN A 169 13.63 -29.16 -16.99
CA GLN A 169 13.67 -29.52 -15.58
C GLN A 169 13.19 -28.31 -14.74
N GLY A 170 12.04 -28.46 -14.09
CA GLY A 170 11.39 -27.38 -13.34
C GLY A 170 10.05 -26.90 -13.91
N SER A 171 9.63 -27.36 -15.09
CA SER A 171 8.30 -26.99 -15.62
C SER A 171 7.17 -27.84 -14.99
N LYS A 172 6.04 -27.21 -14.66
CA LYS A 172 4.82 -27.85 -14.14
C LYS A 172 3.64 -27.69 -15.11
N LYS A 173 2.86 -28.75 -15.27
CA LYS A 173 1.64 -28.76 -16.08
C LYS A 173 0.43 -28.26 -15.27
N ARG A 174 -0.38 -27.34 -15.82
CA ARG A 174 -1.68 -26.92 -15.28
C ARG A 174 -2.69 -26.84 -16.42
N GLY A 175 -3.71 -27.72 -16.37
CA GLY A 175 -4.58 -27.97 -17.52
C GLY A 175 -3.75 -28.52 -18.69
N ASP A 176 -3.93 -27.93 -19.87
CA ASP A 176 -3.21 -28.33 -21.09
C ASP A 176 -1.90 -27.55 -21.34
N ARG A 177 -1.47 -26.71 -20.39
CA ARG A 177 -0.29 -25.84 -20.53
C ARG A 177 0.82 -26.22 -19.57
N TRP A 178 2.06 -26.10 -20.05
CA TRP A 178 3.26 -26.16 -19.24
C TRP A 178 3.64 -24.75 -18.79
N TYR A 179 4.26 -24.65 -17.61
CA TYR A 179 4.74 -23.40 -17.03
C TYR A 179 6.07 -23.67 -16.37
N ASP A 180 7.08 -22.85 -16.61
CA ASP A 180 8.31 -22.95 -15.83
C ASP A 180 8.05 -22.55 -14.38
N ASP A 181 8.52 -23.36 -13.42
CA ASP A 181 8.36 -23.06 -12.00
C ASP A 181 9.48 -22.15 -11.50
N ARG A 182 9.19 -21.43 -10.42
CA ARG A 182 10.14 -20.53 -9.78
C ARG A 182 11.35 -21.31 -9.26
N THR A 183 12.52 -20.69 -9.32
CA THR A 183 13.72 -21.21 -8.66
C THR A 183 13.51 -21.27 -7.13
N ASP A 184 14.27 -22.10 -6.43
CA ASP A 184 14.21 -22.17 -4.96
C ASP A 184 14.48 -20.80 -4.31
N ALA A 185 15.41 -20.02 -4.85
CA ALA A 185 15.68 -18.67 -4.40
C ALA A 185 14.46 -17.74 -4.55
N GLN A 186 13.73 -17.84 -5.67
CA GLN A 186 12.50 -17.07 -5.91
C GLN A 186 11.34 -17.54 -5.01
N LEU A 187 11.24 -18.83 -4.71
CA LEU A 187 10.26 -19.37 -3.77
C LEU A 187 10.52 -18.84 -2.35
N GLU A 188 11.77 -18.88 -1.90
CA GLU A 188 12.16 -18.37 -0.59
C GLU A 188 12.03 -16.85 -0.50
N GLN A 189 12.37 -16.12 -1.56
CA GLN A 189 12.12 -14.68 -1.65
C GLN A 189 10.63 -14.37 -1.46
N LYS A 190 9.76 -15.06 -2.22
CA LYS A 190 8.31 -14.86 -2.12
C LYS A 190 7.79 -15.19 -0.72
N LYS A 191 8.26 -16.29 -0.13
CA LYS A 191 7.86 -16.71 1.22
C LYS A 191 8.21 -15.66 2.29
N ARG A 192 9.40 -15.05 2.21
CA ARG A 192 9.81 -13.94 3.10
C ARG A 192 8.97 -12.69 2.89
N ALA A 193 8.64 -12.36 1.65
CA ALA A 193 7.74 -11.25 1.38
C ALA A 193 6.32 -11.49 1.93
N GLU A 194 5.77 -12.69 1.72
CA GLU A 194 4.42 -13.02 2.17
C GLU A 194 4.29 -13.09 3.70
N SER A 195 5.36 -13.42 4.43
CA SER A 195 5.29 -13.59 5.90
C SER A 195 4.95 -12.30 6.67
N GLU A 196 5.30 -11.15 6.11
CA GLU A 196 5.07 -9.84 6.74
C GLU A 196 4.30 -8.89 5.80
N TRP A 197 3.52 -9.46 4.86
CA TRP A 197 2.76 -8.71 3.85
C TRP A 197 1.93 -7.54 4.42
N HIS A 198 1.33 -7.74 5.59
CA HIS A 198 0.54 -6.73 6.29
C HIS A 198 1.28 -5.39 6.47
N ARG A 199 2.61 -5.41 6.59
CA ARG A 199 3.44 -4.19 6.65
C ARG A 199 3.21 -3.27 5.45
N LEU A 200 2.97 -3.81 4.25
CA LEU A 200 2.69 -3.00 3.06
C LEU A 200 1.42 -2.16 3.19
N THR A 201 0.45 -2.64 3.95
CA THR A 201 -0.86 -1.98 4.12
C THR A 201 -0.94 -1.08 5.35
N MET A 202 0.08 -1.14 6.21
CA MET A 202 0.07 -0.47 7.51
C MET A 202 1.21 0.55 7.65
N TYR A 203 2.39 0.26 7.07
CA TYR A 203 3.58 1.09 7.23
C TYR A 203 3.34 2.50 6.72
N SER A 204 3.60 3.51 7.57
CA SER A 204 3.13 4.87 7.33
C SER A 204 3.69 5.54 6.07
N PRO A 205 4.95 5.35 5.67
CA PRO A 205 5.43 5.94 4.41
C PRO A 205 4.72 5.43 3.15
N ILE A 206 3.98 4.31 3.23
CA ILE A 206 3.27 3.76 2.07
C ILE A 206 1.89 4.40 1.94
N GLN A 207 1.63 4.96 0.76
CA GLN A 207 0.31 5.38 0.31
C GLN A 207 -0.34 4.26 -0.50
N VAL A 208 -1.66 4.15 -0.47
CA VAL A 208 -2.38 3.02 -1.08
C VAL A 208 -3.30 3.52 -2.19
N ILE A 209 -3.12 2.98 -3.40
CA ILE A 209 -3.96 3.24 -4.57
C ILE A 209 -4.84 2.01 -4.81
N VAL A 210 -6.16 2.23 -4.91
CA VAL A 210 -7.13 1.16 -5.14
C VAL A 210 -7.58 1.18 -6.60
N LEU A 211 -7.17 0.16 -7.36
CA LEU A 211 -7.53 -0.07 -8.76
C LEU A 211 -8.74 -1.00 -8.82
N HIS A 212 -9.92 -0.41 -8.63
CA HIS A 212 -11.18 -1.14 -8.44
C HIS A 212 -11.96 -1.40 -9.74
N ARG A 213 -11.75 -0.58 -10.79
CA ARG A 213 -12.55 -0.63 -12.01
C ARG A 213 -12.35 -1.95 -12.77
N ILE A 214 -13.46 -2.48 -13.27
CA ILE A 214 -13.50 -3.67 -14.12
C ILE A 214 -14.00 -3.25 -15.50
N PRO A 215 -13.15 -3.33 -16.54
CA PRO A 215 -13.55 -2.98 -17.90
C PRO A 215 -14.53 -4.02 -18.46
N GLU A 216 -15.37 -3.60 -19.40
CA GLU A 216 -16.22 -4.49 -20.17
C GLU A 216 -15.37 -5.54 -20.91
N GLY A 217 -15.80 -6.80 -20.89
CA GLY A 217 -15.08 -7.90 -21.52
C GLY A 217 -13.88 -8.45 -20.73
N ALA A 218 -13.65 -8.00 -19.48
CA ALA A 218 -12.68 -8.62 -18.60
C ALA A 218 -13.01 -10.11 -18.37
N ALA A 219 -12.00 -10.97 -18.38
CA ALA A 219 -12.18 -12.41 -18.17
C ALA A 219 -12.61 -12.74 -16.73
N ARG A 220 -12.27 -11.89 -15.77
CA ARG A 220 -12.79 -11.91 -14.39
C ARG A 220 -13.60 -10.65 -14.14
N THR A 221 -14.81 -10.84 -13.65
CA THR A 221 -15.80 -9.77 -13.43
C THR A 221 -16.08 -9.55 -11.95
N GLU A 222 -15.42 -10.31 -11.08
CA GLU A 222 -15.54 -10.20 -9.63
C GLU A 222 -14.90 -8.90 -9.11
N PRO A 223 -15.69 -8.01 -8.50
CA PRO A 223 -15.21 -6.73 -7.99
C PRO A 223 -14.35 -6.90 -6.73
N LEU A 224 -13.72 -5.82 -6.28
CA LEU A 224 -12.79 -5.86 -5.15
C LEU A 224 -13.46 -6.40 -3.86
N GLN A 225 -14.70 -6.00 -3.60
CA GLN A 225 -15.49 -6.41 -2.43
C GLN A 225 -15.78 -7.91 -2.35
N SER A 226 -15.73 -8.64 -3.46
CA SER A 226 -15.99 -10.08 -3.43
C SER A 226 -14.73 -10.88 -3.11
N ARG A 227 -13.63 -10.23 -2.70
CA ARG A 227 -12.33 -10.86 -2.38
C ARG A 227 -11.90 -10.51 -0.96
N ALA A 228 -11.90 -11.50 -0.07
CA ALA A 228 -11.59 -11.36 1.35
C ALA A 228 -10.18 -10.79 1.60
N TRP A 229 -9.18 -11.21 0.81
CA TRP A 229 -7.82 -10.70 0.95
C TRP A 229 -7.71 -9.20 0.65
N LEU A 230 -8.25 -8.76 -0.50
CA LEU A 230 -8.24 -7.34 -0.86
C LEU A 230 -9.05 -6.49 0.13
N ARG A 231 -10.13 -7.04 0.71
CA ARG A 231 -10.90 -6.37 1.76
C ARG A 231 -10.12 -6.20 3.05
N MET A 232 -9.37 -7.22 3.46
CA MET A 232 -8.46 -7.11 4.60
C MET A 232 -7.45 -5.99 4.36
N GLU A 233 -6.78 -5.99 3.21
CA GLU A 233 -5.77 -4.99 2.85
C GLU A 233 -6.35 -3.57 2.82
N LEU A 234 -7.50 -3.40 2.16
CA LEU A 234 -8.20 -2.11 2.10
C LEU A 234 -8.63 -1.63 3.48
N THR A 235 -9.12 -2.53 4.33
CA THR A 235 -9.52 -2.19 5.70
C THR A 235 -8.33 -1.71 6.52
N LEU A 236 -7.22 -2.45 6.51
CA LEU A 236 -5.98 -2.05 7.21
C LEU A 236 -5.45 -0.70 6.69
N SER A 237 -5.43 -0.53 5.37
CA SER A 237 -5.02 0.73 4.73
C SER A 237 -5.92 1.91 5.11
N THR A 238 -7.23 1.65 5.26
CA THR A 238 -8.23 2.65 5.68
C THR A 238 -8.04 3.04 7.13
N TYR A 239 -7.84 2.09 8.05
CA TYR A 239 -7.50 2.39 9.45
C TYR A 239 -6.24 3.25 9.55
N CYS A 240 -5.27 2.99 8.68
CA CYS A 240 -4.02 3.74 8.65
C CYS A 240 -4.12 5.08 7.89
N GLN A 241 -5.29 5.43 7.34
CA GLN A 241 -5.56 6.66 6.58
C GLN A 241 -4.63 6.83 5.36
N ARG A 242 -4.34 5.74 4.64
CA ARG A 242 -3.36 5.72 3.54
C ARG A 242 -3.94 5.73 2.14
N VAL A 243 -5.26 5.63 2.00
CA VAL A 243 -5.88 5.44 0.68
C VAL A 243 -5.93 6.76 -0.09
N VAL A 244 -5.13 6.87 -1.15
CA VAL A 244 -4.97 8.08 -1.97
C VAL A 244 -6.28 8.47 -2.65
N ASN A 245 -6.95 7.49 -3.26
CA ASN A 245 -8.22 7.69 -3.95
C ASN A 245 -9.43 7.37 -3.06
N ALA A 246 -9.36 7.66 -1.74
CA ALA A 246 -10.46 7.43 -0.79
C ALA A 246 -11.74 8.22 -1.10
N ASN A 247 -11.62 9.32 -1.86
CA ASN A 247 -12.75 10.13 -2.30
C ASN A 247 -13.47 9.58 -3.54
N ASP A 248 -12.89 8.59 -4.22
CA ASP A 248 -13.59 7.87 -5.29
C ASP A 248 -14.85 7.20 -4.69
N PRO A 249 -16.05 7.42 -5.26
CA PRO A 249 -17.30 6.90 -4.69
C PRO A 249 -17.31 5.39 -4.44
N GLU A 250 -16.70 4.60 -5.34
CA GLU A 250 -16.65 3.15 -5.20
C GLU A 250 -15.68 2.73 -4.09
N VAL A 251 -14.51 3.37 -4.01
CA VAL A 251 -13.55 3.11 -2.91
C VAL A 251 -14.15 3.53 -1.57
N LYS A 252 -14.80 4.70 -1.52
CA LYS A 252 -15.45 5.22 -0.32
C LYS A 252 -16.54 4.26 0.18
N ALA A 253 -17.32 3.67 -0.71
CA ALA A 253 -18.36 2.70 -0.34
C ALA A 253 -17.80 1.44 0.34
N LEU A 254 -16.54 1.09 0.09
CA LEU A 254 -15.87 -0.06 0.69
C LEU A 254 -15.24 0.26 2.06
N ALA A 255 -15.04 1.54 2.36
CA ALA A 255 -14.42 2.06 3.57
C ALA A 255 -15.45 2.65 4.56
N GLN A 256 -16.71 2.23 4.49
CA GLN A 256 -17.78 2.75 5.36
C GLN A 256 -17.60 2.31 6.82
N PRO A 257 -18.01 3.13 7.81
CA PRO A 257 -17.83 2.83 9.24
C PRO A 257 -18.35 1.45 9.66
N ASP A 258 -19.51 1.03 9.15
CA ASP A 258 -20.08 -0.29 9.47
C ASP A 258 -19.18 -1.45 9.04
N ALA A 259 -18.47 -1.30 7.91
CA ALA A 259 -17.51 -2.29 7.44
C ALA A 259 -16.20 -2.29 8.26
N LEU A 260 -15.90 -1.18 8.95
CA LEU A 260 -14.71 -1.02 9.78
C LEU A 260 -14.97 -1.37 11.25
N ASN A 261 -16.21 -1.39 11.75
CA ASN A 261 -16.48 -1.70 13.16
C ASN A 261 -16.27 -3.19 13.50
N ASP A 262 -16.68 -4.10 12.61
CA ASP A 262 -16.43 -5.53 12.72
C ASP A 262 -16.05 -6.11 11.34
N PRO A 263 -14.82 -5.86 10.86
CA PRO A 263 -14.45 -6.22 9.49
C PRO A 263 -14.39 -7.74 9.29
N ILE A 264 -14.04 -8.50 10.33
CA ILE A 264 -13.99 -9.98 10.28
C ILE A 264 -15.41 -10.55 10.25
N GLY A 265 -16.31 -10.09 11.13
CA GLY A 265 -17.70 -10.51 11.12
C GLY A 265 -18.41 -10.12 9.82
N LYS A 266 -18.12 -8.94 9.26
CA LYS A 266 -18.66 -8.54 7.95
C LYS A 266 -18.19 -9.45 6.81
N ILE A 267 -16.90 -9.79 6.76
CA ILE A 267 -16.39 -10.74 5.75
C ILE A 267 -17.06 -12.10 5.91
N ARG A 268 -17.21 -12.60 7.14
CA ARG A 268 -17.88 -13.89 7.42
C ARG A 268 -19.34 -13.87 6.95
N LYS A 269 -20.08 -12.84 7.33
CA LYS A 269 -21.47 -12.63 6.90
C LYS A 269 -21.59 -12.59 5.38
N ASP A 270 -20.70 -11.88 4.69
CA ASP A 270 -20.74 -11.76 3.24
C ASP A 270 -20.42 -13.08 2.52
N ILE A 271 -19.66 -13.98 3.14
CA ILE A 271 -19.46 -15.36 2.66
C ILE A 271 -20.75 -16.17 2.85
N GLU A 272 -21.37 -16.09 4.02
CA GLU A 272 -22.62 -16.79 4.33
C GLU A 272 -23.77 -16.34 3.40
N GLU A 273 -23.80 -15.05 3.05
CA GLU A 273 -24.78 -14.45 2.13
C GLU A 273 -24.43 -14.66 0.64
N GLY A 274 -23.28 -15.28 0.32
CA GLY A 274 -22.84 -15.55 -1.05
C GLY A 274 -22.39 -14.30 -1.84
N ILE A 275 -22.22 -13.16 -1.15
CA ILE A 275 -21.68 -11.91 -1.72
C ILE A 275 -20.19 -12.07 -2.01
N LEU A 276 -19.47 -12.71 -1.09
CA LEU A 276 -18.04 -12.97 -1.17
C LEU A 276 -17.81 -14.39 -1.67
N LYS A 277 -17.07 -14.54 -2.77
CA LYS A 277 -16.91 -15.82 -3.50
C LYS A 277 -15.64 -16.60 -3.14
N ASP A 278 -14.91 -16.20 -2.10
CA ASP A 278 -13.75 -16.96 -1.63
C ASP A 278 -14.15 -18.23 -0.88
N ASP A 279 -13.24 -19.21 -0.90
CA ASP A 279 -13.35 -20.42 -0.09
C ASP A 279 -13.35 -20.09 1.41
N SER A 280 -14.48 -20.35 2.06
CA SER A 280 -14.68 -20.08 3.50
C SER A 280 -13.61 -20.73 4.37
N LYS A 281 -13.15 -21.94 4.00
CA LYS A 281 -12.09 -22.63 4.73
C LYS A 281 -10.78 -21.86 4.65
N ARG A 282 -10.39 -21.45 3.44
CA ARG A 282 -9.19 -20.64 3.20
C ARG A 282 -9.26 -19.31 3.96
N VAL A 283 -10.41 -18.64 3.95
CA VAL A 283 -10.61 -17.38 4.68
C VAL A 283 -10.37 -17.57 6.19
N GLU A 284 -10.95 -18.60 6.79
CA GLU A 284 -10.80 -18.90 8.22
C GLU A 284 -9.38 -19.36 8.60
N THR A 285 -8.68 -20.09 7.73
CA THR A 285 -7.35 -20.66 8.06
C THR A 285 -6.17 -19.76 7.69
N GLU A 286 -6.30 -18.87 6.70
CA GLU A 286 -5.19 -18.05 6.19
C GLU A 286 -5.43 -16.55 6.44
N ILE A 287 -6.61 -16.06 6.08
CA ILE A 287 -6.89 -14.62 6.02
C ILE A 287 -7.22 -14.07 7.41
N PHE A 288 -8.18 -14.66 8.11
CA PHE A 288 -8.57 -14.16 9.42
C PHE A 288 -7.47 -14.23 10.49
N PRO A 289 -6.61 -15.26 10.56
CA PRO A 289 -5.47 -15.25 11.47
C PRO A 289 -4.53 -14.07 11.19
N THR A 290 -4.22 -13.82 9.92
CA THR A 290 -3.39 -12.68 9.49
C THR A 290 -4.06 -11.35 9.83
N PHE A 291 -5.36 -11.23 9.57
CA PHE A 291 -6.13 -10.02 9.86
C PHE A 291 -6.18 -9.73 11.36
N ARG A 292 -6.47 -10.73 12.20
CA ARG A 292 -6.47 -10.59 13.65
C ARG A 292 -5.09 -10.21 14.18
N LYS A 293 -4.02 -10.83 13.69
CA LYS A 293 -2.63 -10.48 14.05
C LYS A 293 -2.38 -9.00 13.74
N SER A 294 -2.71 -8.57 12.53
CA SER A 294 -2.48 -7.19 12.04
C SER A 294 -3.28 -6.15 12.83
N LEU A 295 -4.56 -6.41 13.11
CA LEU A 295 -5.39 -5.51 13.92
C LEU A 295 -4.89 -5.41 15.37
N ARG A 296 -4.41 -6.51 15.96
CA ARG A 296 -3.85 -6.50 17.33
C ARG A 296 -2.50 -5.80 17.44
N SER A 297 -1.75 -5.70 16.34
CA SER A 297 -0.48 -4.96 16.31
C SER A 297 -0.66 -3.45 16.15
N LEU A 298 -1.89 -2.97 15.89
CA LEU A 298 -2.19 -1.55 15.86
C LEU A 298 -2.41 -1.03 17.28
N THR A 299 -1.65 -0.02 17.65
CA THR A 299 -1.95 0.83 18.80
C THR A 299 -3.25 1.58 18.50
N LEU A 300 -4.16 1.67 19.48
CA LEU A 300 -5.40 2.41 19.30
C LEU A 300 -5.09 3.88 18.98
N VAL A 301 -5.81 4.46 18.02
CA VAL A 301 -5.56 5.85 17.56
C VAL A 301 -5.65 6.88 18.70
N ILE A 302 -6.55 6.65 19.68
CA ILE A 302 -6.67 7.50 20.88
C ILE A 302 -5.41 7.44 21.76
N GLU A 303 -4.72 6.31 21.77
CA GLU A 303 -3.49 6.09 22.54
C GLU A 303 -2.24 6.48 21.72
N ASP A 304 -2.37 6.59 20.39
CA ASP A 304 -1.32 6.91 19.42
C ASP A 304 -1.29 8.38 19.01
N SER A 305 -1.31 9.28 20.01
CA SER A 305 -1.23 10.72 19.78
C SER A 305 0.05 11.14 19.02
N VAL A 306 1.15 10.44 19.29
CA VAL A 306 2.47 10.70 18.69
C VAL A 306 2.53 10.22 17.25
N GLY A 307 2.06 9.01 16.95
CA GLY A 307 2.01 8.49 15.59
C GLY A 307 1.04 9.27 14.72
N PHE A 308 -0.14 9.63 15.24
CA PHE A 308 -1.07 10.48 14.51
C PHE A 308 -0.46 11.86 14.18
N ALA A 309 0.25 12.48 15.12
CA ALA A 309 0.96 13.73 14.87
C ALA A 309 2.11 13.57 13.85
N ALA A 310 2.86 12.47 13.90
CA ALA A 310 3.90 12.16 12.92
C ALA A 310 3.33 11.98 11.51
N PHE A 311 2.17 11.32 11.36
CA PHE A 311 1.44 11.27 10.10
C PHE A 311 1.04 12.64 9.60
N CYS A 312 0.38 13.45 10.44
CA CYS A 312 -0.02 14.79 10.04
C CYS A 312 1.17 15.64 9.59
N ASN A 313 2.34 15.45 10.21
CA ASN A 313 3.56 16.12 9.78
C ASN A 313 4.09 15.59 8.44
N ALA A 314 4.23 14.27 8.29
CA ALA A 314 4.73 13.64 7.06
C ALA A 314 3.82 13.87 5.84
N ALA A 315 2.50 13.98 6.07
CA ALA A 315 1.51 14.24 5.03
C ALA A 315 1.25 15.74 4.78
N GLY A 316 1.91 16.65 5.49
CA GLY A 316 1.67 18.10 5.38
C GLY A 316 0.28 18.55 5.87
N LEU A 317 -0.36 17.76 6.75
CA LEU A 317 -1.70 17.95 7.30
C LEU A 317 -1.70 18.58 8.71
N LEU A 318 -0.70 19.39 9.05
CA LEU A 318 -0.50 19.95 10.40
C LEU A 318 -1.73 20.67 10.97
N GLY A 319 -2.61 21.22 10.14
CA GLY A 319 -3.86 21.86 10.57
C GLY A 319 -4.90 20.92 11.22
N PHE A 320 -4.87 19.62 10.93
CA PHE A 320 -5.83 18.64 11.47
C PHE A 320 -5.42 18.06 12.83
N ALA A 321 -4.11 18.02 13.15
CA ALA A 321 -3.62 17.51 14.43
C ALA A 321 -4.17 18.34 15.62
N PHE A 322 -4.32 19.65 15.47
CA PHE A 322 -4.75 20.55 16.54
C PHE A 322 -6.23 20.41 16.93
N LEU A 323 -7.11 20.00 16.02
CA LEU A 323 -8.56 19.89 16.30
C LEU A 323 -8.92 18.63 17.10
N SER A 324 -8.14 17.55 16.95
CA SER A 324 -8.39 16.29 17.68
C SER A 324 -7.87 16.32 19.12
N PHE A 325 -6.83 17.11 19.43
CA PHE A 325 -6.29 17.22 20.80
C PHE A 325 -6.94 18.31 21.66
N ALA A 326 -7.66 19.27 21.06
CA ALA A 326 -8.31 20.34 21.82
C ALA A 326 -9.65 19.93 22.46
N ASN A 327 -10.20 18.76 22.11
CA ASN A 327 -11.50 18.26 22.58
C ASN A 327 -11.41 16.96 23.39
N GLY A 328 -10.21 16.58 23.85
CA GLY A 328 -9.97 15.41 24.71
C GLY A 328 -9.69 15.79 26.15
#